data_AF-A0A6P2BIB5-F1
#
_entry.id   AF-A0A6P2BIB5-F1
#
_cell.length_a   1.000
_cell.length_b   1.000
_cell.length_c   1.000
_cell.angle_alpha   90.00
_cell.angle_beta   90.00
_cell.angle_gamma   90.00
#
_symmetry.space_group_name_H-M   'P 1'
#
loop_
_entity.id
_entity.type
_entity.pdbx_description
1 polymer ?
#
loop_
_entity_poly.entity_id
_entity_poly.type
_entity_poly.pdbx_seq_one_letter_code
_entity_poly.pdbx_strand_id
1 'polypeptide(L)'
;MDSFGSDKAPLREPSRLDFRMLYGILPVVAFYIGYQWNPYAAIGLGFAATVIAYYASDRKGLVGIFALFALFVATVAALVGIVLEDERAFLARDAAIDFLLASLGLGSLLLGRPVVGLILRDMWPALRELLPLRHRAFVLATLVFVLVNIFQGTVRTWMLFGGFSVGEYLVYSRLFGWPTAGIMIAVIAQIVRRAARAEARRRREDVAAQNT
;
A
#
# COMPACT_ATOMS: atom_id res chain seq x y z
N MET A 1 -35.27 -14.83 -29.30
CA MET A 1 -34.35 -15.92 -28.87
C MET A 1 -32.98 -15.33 -29.06
N ASP A 2 -32.62 -14.45 -28.14
CA ASP A 2 -31.53 -13.51 -28.35
C ASP A 2 -30.27 -14.11 -27.78
N SER A 3 -29.27 -14.22 -28.65
CA SER A 3 -27.95 -14.69 -28.31
C SER A 3 -27.39 -13.80 -27.21
N PHE A 4 -27.32 -14.34 -26.00
CA PHE A 4 -26.41 -13.85 -24.97
C PHE A 4 -24.99 -14.01 -25.53
N GLY A 5 -24.57 -13.00 -26.30
CA GLY A 5 -23.24 -12.84 -26.83
C GLY A 5 -22.26 -12.96 -25.67
N SER A 6 -21.61 -14.11 -25.60
CA SER A 6 -20.47 -14.42 -24.75
C SER A 6 -19.29 -13.57 -25.21
N ASP A 7 -19.42 -12.25 -25.12
CA ASP A 7 -18.34 -11.29 -25.27
C ASP A 7 -17.56 -11.30 -23.95
N LYS A 8 -16.94 -12.47 -23.69
CA LYS A 8 -15.96 -12.64 -22.62
C LYS A 8 -14.77 -11.83 -23.08
N ALA A 9 -14.75 -10.55 -22.73
CA ALA A 9 -13.57 -9.71 -22.86
C ALA A 9 -12.37 -10.55 -22.41
N PRO A 10 -11.40 -10.83 -23.31
CA PRO A 10 -10.35 -11.78 -23.04
C PRO A 10 -9.68 -11.35 -21.73
N LEU A 11 -9.63 -12.27 -20.77
CA LEU A 11 -8.90 -12.07 -19.53
C LEU A 11 -7.49 -11.67 -19.94
N ARG A 12 -7.18 -10.38 -19.83
CA ARG A 12 -5.87 -9.82 -20.18
C ARG A 12 -4.83 -10.74 -19.57
N GLU A 13 -4.02 -11.37 -20.41
CA GLU A 13 -2.93 -12.24 -19.97
C GLU A 13 -2.16 -11.51 -18.87
N PRO A 14 -1.75 -12.19 -17.78
CA PRO A 14 -0.93 -11.61 -16.73
C PRO A 14 0.38 -11.11 -17.35
N SER A 15 0.33 -9.86 -17.77
CA SER A 15 1.31 -9.19 -18.60
C SER A 15 2.57 -8.95 -17.81
N ARG A 16 3.71 -9.36 -18.39
CA ARG A 16 5.08 -8.83 -18.24
C ARG A 16 5.32 -8.07 -16.94
N LEU A 17 6.20 -8.61 -16.08
CA LEU A 17 6.76 -7.94 -14.90
C LEU A 17 6.83 -6.43 -15.11
N ASP A 18 5.95 -5.69 -14.44
CA ASP A 18 5.91 -4.24 -14.57
C ASP A 18 7.12 -3.69 -13.81
N PHE A 19 8.17 -3.31 -14.55
CA PHE A 19 9.39 -2.74 -13.98
C PHE A 19 9.13 -1.50 -13.12
N ARG A 20 7.94 -0.88 -13.20
CA ARG A 20 7.50 0.19 -12.29
C ARG A 20 7.48 -0.25 -10.83
N MET A 21 7.33 -1.55 -10.53
CA MET A 21 7.44 -2.05 -9.16
C MET A 21 8.83 -1.78 -8.56
N LEU A 22 9.88 -1.68 -9.39
CA LEU A 22 11.23 -1.38 -8.93
C LEU A 22 11.38 0.07 -8.45
N TYR A 23 10.49 0.99 -8.85
CA TYR A 23 10.53 2.37 -8.36
C TYR A 23 10.32 2.47 -6.85
N GLY A 24 9.64 1.50 -6.23
CA GLY A 24 9.51 1.44 -4.77
C GLY A 24 10.84 1.15 -4.04
N ILE A 25 11.82 0.55 -4.72
CA ILE A 25 13.13 0.19 -4.17
C ILE A 25 14.13 1.33 -4.34
N LEU A 26 13.94 2.17 -5.36
CA LEU A 26 14.87 3.23 -5.74
C LEU A 26 15.26 4.18 -4.59
N PRO A 27 14.34 4.70 -3.76
CA PRO A 27 14.71 5.57 -2.63
C PRO A 27 15.63 4.91 -1.62
N VAL A 28 15.44 3.61 -1.38
CA VAL A 28 16.22 2.85 -0.40
C VAL A 28 17.63 2.63 -0.90
N VAL A 29 17.77 2.22 -2.17
CA VAL A 29 19.07 2.01 -2.80
C VAL A 29 19.83 3.33 -2.91
N ALA A 30 19.15 4.40 -3.32
CA ALA A 30 19.75 5.73 -3.41
C ALA A 30 20.22 6.24 -2.03
N PHE A 31 19.41 6.05 -0.99
CA PHE A 31 19.79 6.38 0.39
C PHE A 31 21.03 5.59 0.83
N TYR A 32 21.04 4.27 0.59
CA TYR A 32 22.15 3.40 0.97
C TYR A 32 23.47 3.77 0.27
N ILE A 33 23.41 4.17 -1.01
CA ILE A 33 24.57 4.67 -1.75
C ILE A 33 25.06 5.99 -1.16
N GLY A 34 24.15 6.93 -0.90
CA GLY A 34 24.52 8.24 -0.32
C GLY A 34 25.10 8.14 1.09
N TYR A 35 24.64 7.17 1.87
CA TYR A 35 25.14 6.86 3.21
C TYR A 35 26.63 6.48 3.23
N GLN A 36 27.19 5.98 2.12
CA GLN A 36 28.62 5.70 2.03
C GLN A 36 29.49 6.97 2.01
N TRP A 37 28.90 8.14 1.79
CA TRP A 37 29.62 9.42 1.74
C TRP A 37 29.41 10.27 2.98
N ASN A 38 28.16 10.61 3.30
CA ASN A 38 27.78 11.37 4.50
C ASN A 38 26.24 11.39 4.67
N PRO A 39 25.74 11.76 5.87
CA PRO A 39 24.30 11.86 6.15
C PRO A 39 23.50 12.71 5.17
N TYR A 40 24.04 13.87 4.77
CA TYR A 40 23.36 14.81 3.87
C TYR A 40 23.19 14.22 2.46
N ALA A 41 24.20 13.51 1.97
CA ALA A 41 24.15 12.81 0.69
C ALA A 41 23.12 11.66 0.73
N ALA A 42 23.04 10.92 1.85
CA ALA A 42 22.04 9.88 2.04
C ALA A 42 20.61 10.45 1.96
N ILE A 43 20.32 11.49 2.75
CA ILE A 43 19.01 12.16 2.77
C ILE A 43 18.69 12.75 1.39
N GLY A 44 19.64 13.47 0.80
CA GLY A 44 19.48 14.12 -0.51
C GLY A 44 19.18 13.13 -1.63
N LEU A 45 19.94 12.04 -1.73
CA LEU A 45 19.72 11.01 -2.74
C LEU A 45 18.43 10.22 -2.51
N GLY A 46 18.13 9.84 -1.27
CA GLY A 46 16.88 9.16 -0.94
C GLY A 46 15.64 10.01 -1.24
N PHE A 47 15.72 11.32 -0.96
CA PHE A 47 14.67 12.27 -1.29
C PHE A 47 14.54 12.46 -2.81
N ALA A 48 15.64 12.70 -3.52
CA ALA A 48 15.64 12.85 -4.99
C ALA A 48 15.05 11.62 -5.69
N ALA A 49 15.42 10.42 -5.25
CA ALA A 49 14.86 9.17 -5.75
C ALA A 49 13.36 9.04 -5.46
N THR A 50 12.88 9.53 -4.30
CA THR A 50 11.43 9.59 -3.99
C THR A 50 10.70 10.52 -4.94
N VAL A 51 11.28 11.69 -5.25
CA VAL A 51 10.74 12.65 -6.22
C VAL A 51 10.67 12.03 -7.62
N ILE A 52 11.74 11.35 -8.06
CA ILE A 52 11.77 10.65 -9.35
C ILE A 52 10.68 9.58 -9.40
N ALA A 53 10.57 8.74 -8.37
CA ALA A 53 9.55 7.70 -8.29
C ALA A 53 8.13 8.30 -8.34
N TYR A 54 7.90 9.45 -7.69
CA TYR A 54 6.63 10.17 -7.74
C TYR A 54 6.29 10.64 -9.16
N TYR A 55 7.23 11.27 -9.87
CA TYR A 55 6.98 11.75 -11.24
C TYR A 55 6.89 10.63 -12.28
N ALA A 56 7.53 9.49 -12.03
CA ALA A 56 7.47 8.31 -12.89
C ALA A 56 6.19 7.47 -12.69
N SER A 57 5.46 7.67 -11.59
CA SER A 57 4.24 6.91 -11.27
C SER A 57 3.01 7.45 -12.03
N ASP A 58 2.05 6.59 -12.35
CA ASP A 58 0.75 7.02 -12.91
C ASP A 58 -0.09 7.68 -11.79
N ARG A 59 -0.44 8.95 -11.96
CA ARG A 59 -0.99 9.82 -10.90
C ARG A 59 -2.52 9.94 -10.95
N LYS A 60 -3.22 8.91 -11.39
CA LYS A 60 -4.69 8.94 -11.52
C LYS A 60 -5.38 8.46 -10.24
N GLY A 61 -6.50 9.12 -9.90
CA GLY A 61 -7.39 8.70 -8.82
C GLY A 61 -6.75 8.68 -7.43
N LEU A 62 -7.12 7.68 -6.62
CA LEU A 62 -6.62 7.54 -5.25
C LEU A 62 -5.11 7.26 -5.20
N VAL A 63 -4.56 6.58 -6.21
CA VAL A 63 -3.13 6.27 -6.30
C VAL A 63 -2.29 7.56 -6.33
N GLY A 64 -2.73 8.58 -7.08
CA GLY A 64 -2.07 9.88 -7.13
C GLY A 64 -2.08 10.60 -5.77
N ILE A 65 -3.17 10.50 -5.01
CA ILE A 65 -3.29 11.09 -3.67
C ILE A 65 -2.32 10.40 -2.69
N PHE A 66 -2.25 9.07 -2.70
CA PHE A 66 -1.30 8.33 -1.86
C PHE A 66 0.16 8.64 -2.24
N ALA A 67 0.46 8.76 -3.54
CA ALA A 67 1.79 9.14 -4.01
C ALA A 67 2.17 10.55 -3.54
N LEU A 68 1.25 11.52 -3.63
CA LEU A 68 1.47 12.89 -3.18
C LEU A 68 1.68 12.94 -1.66
N PHE A 69 0.86 12.19 -0.91
CA PHE A 69 1.00 12.08 0.53
C PHE A 69 2.34 11.47 0.94
N ALA A 70 2.77 10.40 0.27
CA ALA A 70 4.06 9.77 0.51
C ALA A 70 5.23 10.72 0.24
N LEU A 71 5.13 11.55 -0.80
CA LEU A 71 6.10 12.60 -1.12
C LEU A 71 6.10 13.72 -0.07
N PHE A 72 4.92 14.16 0.38
CA PHE A 72 4.81 15.16 1.44
C PHE A 72 5.51 14.68 2.73
N VAL A 73 5.22 13.44 3.16
CA VAL A 73 5.87 12.84 4.33
C VAL A 73 7.38 12.67 4.10
N ALA A 74 7.82 12.35 2.88
CA ALA A 74 9.25 12.35 2.50
C ALA A 74 9.91 13.71 2.73
N THR A 75 9.23 14.76 2.31
CA THR A 75 9.72 16.14 2.36
C THR A 75 9.87 16.57 3.81
N VAL A 76 8.83 16.37 4.62
CA VAL A 76 8.88 16.70 6.06
C VAL A 76 9.99 15.92 6.76
N ALA A 77 10.12 14.62 6.50
CA ALA A 77 11.19 13.82 7.09
C ALA A 77 12.59 14.26 6.65
N ALA A 78 12.78 14.61 5.38
CA ALA A 78 14.05 15.14 4.87
C ALA A 78 14.42 16.43 5.58
N LEU A 79 13.47 17.36 5.72
CA LEU A 79 13.68 18.62 6.45
C LEU A 79 14.05 18.37 7.91
N VAL A 80 13.30 17.50 8.60
CA VAL A 80 13.58 17.16 10.00
C VAL A 80 14.96 16.51 10.15
N GLY A 81 15.32 15.58 9.27
CA GLY A 81 16.63 14.93 9.30
C GLY A 81 17.78 15.89 9.07
N ILE A 82 17.62 16.87 8.17
CA ILE A 82 18.62 17.93 7.93
C ILE A 82 18.72 18.86 9.14
N VAL A 83 17.60 19.31 9.70
CA VAL A 83 17.56 20.26 10.82
C VAL A 83 18.14 19.66 12.10
N LEU A 84 17.90 18.37 12.33
CA LEU A 84 18.39 17.67 13.52
C LEU A 84 19.78 17.05 13.33
N GLU A 85 20.35 17.12 12.13
CA GLU A 85 21.59 16.43 11.74
C GLU A 85 21.60 14.93 12.12
N ASP A 86 20.42 14.30 12.11
CA ASP A 86 20.21 12.93 12.58
C ASP A 86 19.55 12.06 11.50
N GLU A 87 20.28 11.08 11.02
CA GLU A 87 19.80 10.10 10.04
C GLU A 87 18.67 9.24 10.59
N ARG A 88 18.68 8.95 11.90
CA ARG A 88 17.59 8.18 12.54
C ARG A 88 16.30 8.97 12.51
N ALA A 89 16.36 10.30 12.64
CA ALA A 89 15.20 11.15 12.49
C ALA A 89 14.62 11.09 11.07
N PHE A 90 15.47 11.03 10.04
CA PHE A 90 15.02 10.78 8.66
C PHE A 90 14.37 9.40 8.50
N LEU A 91 14.97 8.37 9.09
CA LEU A 91 14.50 6.98 8.98
C LEU A 91 13.23 6.69 9.81
N ALA A 92 12.96 7.49 10.84
CA ALA A 92 11.71 7.46 11.62
C ALA A 92 10.47 7.70 10.74
N ARG A 93 10.66 8.29 9.55
CA ARG A 93 9.64 8.40 8.51
C ARG A 93 8.90 7.09 8.25
N ASP A 94 9.61 5.97 8.14
CA ASP A 94 8.98 4.70 7.76
C ASP A 94 7.99 4.25 8.85
N ALA A 95 8.37 4.34 10.12
CA ALA A 95 7.50 4.05 11.25
C ALA A 95 6.33 5.05 11.34
N ALA A 96 6.60 6.34 11.11
CA ALA A 96 5.57 7.37 11.10
C ALA A 96 4.52 7.13 10.01
N ILE A 97 4.93 6.73 8.80
CA ILE A 97 4.01 6.36 7.71
C ILE A 97 3.12 5.19 8.13
N ASP A 98 3.68 4.15 8.76
CA ASP A 98 2.88 3.00 9.17
C ASP A 98 1.78 3.42 10.17
N PHE A 99 2.11 4.17 11.21
CA PHE A 99 1.12 4.64 12.18
C PHE A 99 0.10 5.59 11.57
N LEU A 100 0.51 6.41 10.61
CA LEU A 100 -0.37 7.32 9.89
C LEU A 100 -1.35 6.57 8.99
N LEU A 101 -0.89 5.52 8.30
CA LEU A 101 -1.74 4.62 7.52
C LEU A 101 -2.70 3.81 8.40
N ALA A 102 -2.23 3.33 9.56
CA ALA A 102 -3.08 2.68 10.54
C ALA A 102 -4.17 3.62 11.06
N SER A 103 -3.81 4.86 11.39
CA SER A 103 -4.74 5.90 11.84
C SER A 103 -5.76 6.25 10.76
N LEU A 104 -5.31 6.39 9.51
CA LEU A 104 -6.19 6.59 8.35
C LEU A 104 -7.15 5.42 8.18
N GLY A 105 -6.67 4.18 8.31
CA GLY A 105 -7.50 2.98 8.24
C GLY A 105 -8.56 2.95 9.34
N LEU A 106 -8.18 3.22 10.59
CA LEU A 106 -9.10 3.31 11.73
C LEU A 106 -10.13 4.43 11.53
N GLY A 107 -9.68 5.63 11.16
CA GLY A 107 -10.57 6.76 10.86
C GLY A 107 -11.55 6.42 9.74
N SER A 108 -11.10 5.73 8.69
CA SER A 108 -11.97 5.28 7.59
C SER A 108 -13.05 4.29 8.06
N LEU A 109 -12.73 3.42 9.01
CA LEU A 109 -13.68 2.49 9.62
C LEU A 109 -14.72 3.24 10.47
N LEU A 110 -14.29 4.23 11.26
CA LEU A 110 -15.20 5.06 12.07
C LEU A 110 -16.18 5.85 11.20
N LEU A 111 -15.73 6.35 10.04
CA LEU A 111 -16.58 7.01 9.05
C LEU A 111 -17.43 6.03 8.22
N GLY A 112 -17.33 4.72 8.47
CA GLY A 112 -18.06 3.69 7.74
C GLY A 112 -17.67 3.55 6.27
N ARG A 113 -16.47 4.02 5.89
CA ARG A 113 -15.93 4.02 4.53
C ARG A 113 -14.56 3.33 4.51
N PRO A 114 -14.52 1.98 4.53
CA PRO A 114 -13.27 1.23 4.66
C PRO A 114 -12.28 1.58 3.53
N VAL A 115 -11.11 2.12 3.89
CA VAL A 115 -10.13 2.65 2.93
C VAL A 115 -9.65 1.60 1.92
N VAL A 116 -9.45 0.35 2.36
CA VAL A 116 -9.06 -0.74 1.45
C VAL A 116 -10.18 -1.02 0.44
N GLY A 117 -11.44 -0.91 0.86
CA GLY A 117 -12.59 -1.04 -0.04
C GLY A 117 -12.64 0.07 -1.10
N LEU A 118 -12.31 1.31 -0.72
CA LEU A 118 -12.21 2.44 -1.66
C LEU A 118 -11.11 2.19 -2.70
N ILE A 119 -9.91 1.80 -2.25
CA ILE A 119 -8.75 1.53 -3.12
C ILE A 119 -9.07 0.38 -4.08
N LEU A 120 -9.55 -0.76 -3.56
CA LEU A 120 -9.81 -1.94 -4.39
C LEU A 120 -10.93 -1.69 -5.41
N ARG A 121 -11.95 -0.92 -5.06
CA ARG A 121 -13.02 -0.53 -5.99
C ARG A 121 -12.52 0.46 -7.06
N ASP A 122 -11.49 1.24 -6.77
CA ASP A 122 -10.84 2.12 -7.75
C ASP A 122 -9.98 1.30 -8.72
N MET A 123 -9.18 0.37 -8.19
CA MET A 123 -8.32 -0.52 -8.97
C MET A 123 -9.09 -1.56 -9.80
N TRP A 124 -10.20 -2.09 -9.28
CA TRP A 124 -11.05 -3.10 -9.93
C TRP A 124 -12.51 -2.65 -9.96
N PRO A 125 -12.92 -1.94 -11.03
CA PRO A 125 -14.30 -1.43 -11.16
C PRO A 125 -15.38 -2.50 -11.03
N ALA A 126 -15.11 -3.75 -11.45
CA ALA A 126 -16.03 -4.88 -11.27
C ALA A 126 -16.44 -5.13 -9.80
N LEU A 127 -15.59 -4.79 -8.83
CA LEU A 127 -15.94 -4.90 -7.41
C LEU A 127 -16.99 -3.88 -6.99
N ARG A 128 -17.15 -2.75 -7.71
CA ARG A 128 -18.16 -1.72 -7.41
C ARG A 128 -19.58 -2.26 -7.58
N GLU A 129 -19.77 -3.08 -8.61
CA GLU A 129 -21.04 -3.70 -8.97
C GLU A 129 -21.36 -4.91 -8.08
N LEU A 130 -20.33 -5.67 -7.68
CA LEU A 130 -20.50 -6.88 -6.89
C LEU A 130 -20.64 -6.61 -5.39
N LEU A 131 -19.76 -5.79 -4.80
CA LEU A 131 -19.69 -5.63 -3.35
C LEU A 131 -19.99 -4.18 -2.95
N PRO A 132 -21.01 -3.92 -2.10
CA PRO A 132 -21.26 -2.57 -1.59
C PRO A 132 -20.06 -2.07 -0.78
N LEU A 133 -19.83 -0.76 -0.74
CA LEU A 133 -18.64 -0.20 -0.09
C LEU A 133 -18.54 -0.57 1.40
N ARG A 134 -19.69 -0.71 2.07
CA ARG A 134 -19.79 -1.09 3.50
C ARG A 134 -19.80 -2.60 3.72
N HIS A 135 -19.50 -3.41 2.70
CA HIS A 135 -19.48 -4.85 2.82
C HIS A 135 -18.46 -5.32 3.88
N ARG A 136 -18.84 -6.32 4.69
CA ARG A 136 -18.00 -6.86 5.79
C ARG A 136 -16.59 -7.26 5.34
N ALA A 137 -16.44 -7.74 4.10
CA ALA A 137 -15.15 -8.08 3.53
C ALA A 137 -14.18 -6.89 3.45
N PHE A 138 -14.67 -5.69 3.09
CA PHE A 138 -13.83 -4.49 3.04
C PHE A 138 -13.49 -3.96 4.44
N VAL A 139 -14.40 -4.12 5.39
CA VAL A 139 -14.13 -3.83 6.82
C VAL A 139 -13.01 -4.74 7.34
N LEU A 140 -13.11 -6.05 7.12
CA LEU A 140 -12.08 -7.02 7.54
C LEU A 140 -10.75 -6.77 6.82
N ALA A 141 -10.76 -6.50 5.51
CA ALA A 141 -9.56 -6.17 4.76
C ALA A 141 -8.87 -4.90 5.29
N THR A 142 -9.66 -3.88 5.64
CA THR A 142 -9.15 -2.64 6.25
C THR A 142 -8.60 -2.89 7.65
N LEU A 143 -9.24 -3.75 8.44
CA LEU A 143 -8.73 -4.12 9.76
C LEU A 143 -7.39 -4.86 9.67
N VAL A 144 -7.24 -5.81 8.73
CA VAL A 144 -5.96 -6.48 8.46
C VAL A 144 -4.89 -5.45 8.08
N PHE A 145 -5.22 -4.51 7.19
CA PHE A 145 -4.33 -3.42 6.83
C PHE A 145 -3.89 -2.59 8.05
N VAL A 146 -4.82 -2.19 8.92
CA VAL A 146 -4.52 -1.45 10.15
C VAL A 146 -3.59 -2.24 11.06
N LEU A 147 -3.92 -3.50 11.35
CA LEU A 147 -3.14 -4.34 12.26
C LEU A 147 -1.71 -4.55 11.76
N VAL A 148 -1.55 -4.81 10.47
CA VAL A 148 -0.22 -4.96 9.86
C VAL A 148 0.59 -3.67 9.96
N ASN A 149 -0.02 -2.51 9.70
CA ASN A 149 0.68 -1.23 9.81
C ASN A 149 1.06 -0.91 11.26
N ILE A 150 0.17 -1.13 12.25
CA ILE A 150 0.52 -0.96 13.68
C ILE A 150 1.72 -1.84 14.04
N PHE A 151 1.69 -3.11 13.60
CA PHE A 151 2.76 -4.06 13.85
C PHE A 151 4.08 -3.63 13.20
N GLN A 152 4.08 -3.23 11.93
CA GLN A 152 5.27 -2.74 11.23
C GLN A 152 5.81 -1.47 11.88
N GLY A 153 4.96 -0.50 12.20
CA GLY A 153 5.35 0.73 12.86
C GLY A 153 5.99 0.47 14.23
N THR A 154 5.43 -0.48 15.00
CA THR A 154 5.96 -0.90 16.30
C THR A 154 7.33 -1.56 16.14
N VAL A 155 7.47 -2.51 15.22
CA VAL A 155 8.74 -3.20 14.96
C VAL A 155 9.82 -2.24 14.49
N ARG A 156 9.49 -1.31 13.57
CA ARG A 156 10.44 -0.28 13.09
C ARG A 156 10.85 0.69 14.18
N THR A 157 9.90 1.15 14.99
CA THR A 157 10.17 2.00 16.15
C THR A 157 11.09 1.29 17.13
N TRP A 158 10.80 0.03 17.43
CA TRP A 158 11.65 -0.79 18.30
C TRP A 158 13.06 -0.95 17.74
N MET A 159 13.24 -1.20 16.43
CA MET A 159 14.57 -1.27 15.82
C MET A 159 15.31 0.07 15.90
N LEU A 160 14.63 1.19 15.62
CA LEU A 160 15.25 2.53 15.66
C LEU A 160 15.75 2.92 17.05
N PHE A 161 14.95 2.66 18.09
CA PHE A 161 15.27 3.04 19.46
C PHE A 161 15.96 1.93 20.27
N GLY A 162 15.96 0.70 19.77
CA GLY A 162 16.51 -0.49 20.43
C GLY A 162 18.02 -0.69 20.29
N GLY A 163 18.74 0.28 19.73
CA GLY A 163 20.20 0.26 19.63
C GLY A 163 20.78 -0.27 18.32
N PHE A 164 19.94 -0.55 17.30
CA PHE A 164 20.43 -0.96 15.98
C PHE A 164 21.23 0.18 15.32
N SER A 165 22.29 -0.17 14.58
CA SER A 165 22.95 0.76 13.68
C SER A 165 22.03 1.14 12.52
N VAL A 166 22.30 2.27 11.86
CA VAL A 166 21.53 2.73 10.70
C VAL A 166 21.55 1.69 9.57
N GLY A 167 22.71 1.08 9.31
CA GLY A 167 22.84 0.02 8.29
C GLY A 167 22.02 -1.23 8.62
N GLU A 168 22.07 -1.72 9.86
CA GLU A 168 21.27 -2.86 10.30
C GLU A 168 19.77 -2.56 10.19
N TYR A 169 19.35 -1.37 10.64
CA TYR A 169 17.96 -0.93 10.52
C TYR A 169 17.49 -0.99 9.05
N LEU A 170 18.28 -0.46 8.12
CA LEU A 170 17.92 -0.46 6.70
C LEU A 170 17.74 -1.87 6.15
N VAL A 171 18.64 -2.81 6.50
CA VAL A 171 18.55 -4.20 6.02
C VAL A 171 17.36 -4.92 6.65
N TYR A 172 17.25 -4.90 7.98
CA TYR A 172 16.21 -5.64 8.69
C TYR A 172 14.81 -5.07 8.45
N SER A 173 14.65 -3.75 8.40
CA SER A 173 13.34 -3.13 8.12
C SER A 173 12.78 -3.50 6.74
N ARG A 174 13.64 -3.78 5.75
CA ARG A 174 13.24 -4.21 4.40
C ARG A 174 12.98 -5.70 4.31
N LEU A 175 13.88 -6.50 4.90
CA LEU A 175 13.68 -7.95 5.03
C LEU A 175 12.38 -8.28 5.77
N PHE A 176 11.99 -7.44 6.72
CA PHE A 176 10.72 -7.57 7.42
C PHE A 176 9.55 -6.95 6.64
N GLY A 177 9.75 -5.74 6.12
CA GLY A 177 8.71 -4.96 5.47
C GLY A 177 8.09 -5.64 4.25
N TRP A 178 8.90 -6.18 3.34
CA TRP A 178 8.41 -6.75 2.08
C TRP A 178 7.61 -8.04 2.27
N PRO A 179 8.09 -9.06 3.01
CA PRO A 179 7.30 -10.27 3.25
C PRO A 179 5.99 -9.97 3.96
N THR A 180 6.00 -9.10 4.99
CA THR A 180 4.79 -8.72 5.70
C THR A 180 3.79 -8.01 4.79
N ALA A 181 4.25 -7.10 3.92
CA ALA A 181 3.38 -6.44 2.94
C ALA A 181 2.79 -7.45 1.92
N GLY A 182 3.61 -8.39 1.43
CA GLY A 182 3.16 -9.46 0.54
C GLY A 182 2.08 -10.35 1.17
N ILE A 183 2.29 -10.77 2.42
CA ILE A 183 1.32 -11.55 3.19
C ILE A 183 0.03 -10.75 3.38
N MET A 184 0.13 -9.48 3.77
CA MET A 184 -1.03 -8.60 3.94
C MET A 184 -1.86 -8.52 2.65
N ILE A 185 -1.22 -8.29 1.50
CA ILE A 185 -1.88 -8.23 0.19
C ILE A 185 -2.55 -9.57 -0.13
N ALA A 186 -1.86 -10.70 0.08
CA ALA A 186 -2.42 -12.02 -0.18
C ALA A 186 -3.66 -12.30 0.68
N VAL A 187 -3.63 -11.97 1.98
CA VAL A 187 -4.75 -12.12 2.90
C VAL A 187 -5.93 -11.24 2.49
N ILE A 188 -5.69 -9.97 2.19
CA ILE A 188 -6.72 -9.03 1.70
C ILE A 188 -7.36 -9.55 0.41
N ALA A 189 -6.54 -9.96 -0.56
CA ALA A 189 -7.01 -10.50 -1.83
C ALA A 189 -7.86 -11.76 -1.62
N GLN A 190 -7.45 -12.65 -0.70
CA GLN A 190 -8.21 -13.85 -0.37
C GLN A 190 -9.57 -13.53 0.26
N ILE A 191 -9.63 -12.59 1.21
CA ILE A 191 -10.88 -12.13 1.85
C ILE A 191 -11.85 -11.61 0.79
N VAL A 192 -11.39 -10.71 -0.06
CA VAL A 192 -12.22 -10.05 -1.07
C VAL A 192 -12.65 -11.03 -2.17
N ARG A 193 -11.74 -11.91 -2.63
CA ARG A 193 -12.05 -12.93 -3.64
C ARG A 193 -13.10 -13.91 -3.14
N ARG A 194 -13.02 -14.35 -1.88
CA ARG A 194 -14.04 -15.23 -1.29
C ARG A 194 -15.40 -14.54 -1.23
N ALA A 195 -15.45 -13.29 -0.80
CA ALA A 195 -16.69 -12.52 -0.73
C ALA A 195 -17.31 -12.28 -2.12
N ALA A 196 -16.52 -11.84 -3.09
CA ALA A 196 -17.01 -11.58 -4.45
C ALA A 196 -17.57 -12.86 -5.12
N ARG A 197 -16.92 -14.01 -4.91
CA ARG A 197 -17.42 -15.30 -5.43
C ARG A 197 -18.73 -15.73 -4.77
N ALA A 198 -18.88 -15.52 -3.47
CA ALA A 198 -20.12 -15.85 -2.76
C ALA A 198 -21.28 -14.99 -3.29
N GLU A 199 -21.06 -13.70 -3.45
CA GLU A 199 -22.08 -12.76 -3.94
C GLU A 199 -22.46 -13.03 -5.40
N ALA A 200 -21.48 -13.34 -6.25
CA ALA A 200 -21.74 -13.70 -7.65
C ALA A 200 -22.56 -15.00 -7.79
N ARG A 201 -22.41 -15.96 -6.86
CA ARG A 201 -23.24 -17.19 -6.85
C ARG A 201 -24.68 -16.87 -6.47
N ARG A 202 -24.90 -16.10 -5.41
CA ARG A 202 -26.24 -15.68 -4.96
C ARG A 202 -27.02 -15.01 -6.07
N ARG A 203 -26.41 -14.05 -6.77
CA ARG A 203 -27.07 -13.37 -7.90
C ARG A 203 -27.47 -14.31 -9.05
N ARG A 204 -26.68 -15.35 -9.31
CA ARG A 204 -27.02 -16.34 -10.35
C ARG A 204 -28.20 -17.20 -9.94
N GLU A 205 -28.26 -17.58 -8.66
CA GLU A 205 -29.38 -18.34 -8.09
C GLU A 205 -30.68 -17.51 -8.12
N ASP A 206 -30.61 -16.22 -7.75
CA ASP A 206 -31.76 -15.31 -7.80
C ASP A 206 -32.31 -15.14 -9.23
N VAL A 207 -31.43 -14.99 -10.23
CA VAL A 207 -31.83 -14.88 -11.64
C VAL A 207 -32.42 -16.20 -12.16
N ALA A 208 -31.89 -17.35 -11.74
CA ALA A 208 -32.47 -18.65 -12.11
C ALA A 208 -33.88 -18.82 -11.53
N ALA A 209 -34.08 -18.43 -10.26
CA ALA A 209 -35.38 -18.52 -9.58
C ALA A 209 -36.44 -17.61 -10.20
N GLN A 210 -36.07 -16.44 -10.73
CA GLN A 210 -37.02 -15.53 -11.40
C GLN A 210 -37.48 -15.99 -12.79
N ASN A 211 -36.76 -16.92 -13.42
CA ASN A 211 -37.08 -17.44 -14.74
C ASN A 211 -37.85 -18.78 -14.70
N THR A 212 -38.16 -19.28 -13.50
CA THR A 212 -38.92 -20.52 -13.29
C THR A 212 -40.34 -20.20 -12.90
#